data_AF-A0A7C7UIH4-F1
#
_entry.id   AF-A0A7C7UIH4-F1
#
_cell.length_a   1.000
_cell.length_b   1.000
_cell.length_c   1.000
_cell.angle_alpha   90.00
_cell.angle_beta   90.00
_cell.angle_gamma   90.00
#
_symmetry.space_group_name_H-M   'P 1'
#
loop_
_entity.id
_entity.type
_entity.pdbx_description
1 polymer ?
#
loop_
_entity_poly.entity_id
_entity_poly.type
_entity_poly.pdbx_seq_one_letter_code
_entity_poly.pdbx_strand_id
1 'polypeptide(L)' 'MIGYVGATGLATGPHLDFRFIKNGKYINSFKVSFPPALRIPSSERMAFYVTVKSLSTLMEKHLQEKT' A
#
# COMPACT_ATOMS: atom_id res chain seq x y z
N MET A 1 -5.39 -3.06 -5.63
CA MET A 1 -5.68 -4.47 -5.28
C MET A 1 -4.77 -5.37 -6.11
N ILE A 2 -4.24 -6.47 -5.55
CA ILE A 2 -3.21 -7.31 -6.21
C ILE A 2 -3.60 -8.79 -6.39
N GLY A 3 -4.79 -9.21 -5.97
CA GLY A 3 -5.27 -10.59 -6.14
C GLY A 3 -6.46 -10.95 -5.25
N TYR A 4 -6.97 -12.17 -5.44
CA TYR A 4 -8.06 -12.78 -4.67
C TYR A 4 -7.62 -14.14 -4.09
N VAL A 5 -8.21 -14.55 -2.97
CA VAL A 5 -7.93 -15.84 -2.31
C VAL A 5 -8.41 -17.00 -3.19
N GLY A 6 -7.66 -18.10 -3.19
CA GLY A 6 -8.01 -19.33 -3.91
C GLY A 6 -7.37 -20.56 -3.29
N ALA A 7 -7.34 -21.66 -4.04
CA ALA A 7 -6.78 -22.95 -3.62
C ALA A 7 -5.91 -23.59 -4.72
N THR A 8 -5.31 -22.78 -5.61
CA THR A 8 -4.44 -23.26 -6.68
C THR A 8 -3.11 -23.79 -6.13
N GLY A 9 -2.61 -24.91 -6.67
CA GLY A 9 -1.37 -25.56 -6.22
C GLY A 9 -1.62 -26.67 -5.21
N LEU A 10 -0.62 -27.01 -4.39
CA LEU A 10 -0.77 -27.98 -3.30
C LEU A 10 -1.44 -27.30 -2.10
N ALA A 11 -2.76 -27.40 -2.02
CA ALA A 11 -3.56 -26.80 -0.96
C ALA A 11 -4.66 -27.75 -0.49
N THR A 12 -4.96 -27.73 0.81
CA THR A 12 -6.08 -28.50 1.41
C THR A 12 -7.42 -27.77 1.31
N GLY A 13 -7.41 -26.47 1.01
CA GLY A 13 -8.58 -25.62 0.87
C GLY A 13 -8.21 -24.15 0.62
N PRO A 14 -9.19 -23.25 0.45
CA PRO A 14 -8.94 -21.85 0.11
C PRO A 14 -8.25 -21.08 1.24
N HIS A 15 -7.04 -20.56 1.00
CA HIS A 15 -6.29 -19.74 1.94
C HIS A 15 -5.22 -18.89 1.23
N LEU A 16 -4.66 -17.91 1.94
CA LEU A 16 -3.50 -17.14 1.48
C LEU A 16 -2.23 -17.63 2.17
N ASP A 17 -1.28 -18.15 1.39
CA ASP A 17 0.07 -18.43 1.86
C ASP A 17 0.90 -17.12 1.84
N PHE A 18 1.07 -16.50 3.01
CA PHE A 18 1.75 -15.21 3.17
C PHE A 18 3.15 -15.38 3.76
N ARG A 19 4.18 -15.22 2.92
CA ARG A 19 5.60 -15.48 3.27
C ARG A 19 6.48 -14.25 3.12
N PHE A 20 7.48 -14.16 4.00
CA PHE A 20 8.47 -13.09 4.02
C PHE A 20 9.84 -13.70 3.74
N ILE A 21 10.59 -13.05 2.86
CA ILE A 21 11.97 -13.41 2.55
C ILE A 21 12.84 -12.19 2.87
N LYS A 22 13.85 -12.39 3.73
CA LYS A 22 14.87 -11.38 4.03
C LYS A 22 16.24 -11.99 3.79
N ASN A 23 17.02 -11.38 2.90
CA ASN A 23 18.35 -11.85 2.51
C ASN A 23 18.34 -13.34 2.10
N GLY A 24 17.34 -13.74 1.31
CA GLY A 24 17.18 -15.12 0.82
C GLY A 24 16.65 -16.13 1.85
N LYS A 25 16.34 -15.74 3.09
CA LYS A 25 15.82 -16.64 4.13
C LYS A 25 14.37 -16.34 4.48
N TYR A 26 13.56 -17.39 4.65
CA TYR A 26 12.21 -17.27 5.19
C TYR A 26 12.25 -16.82 6.64
N ILE A 27 11.43 -15.82 6.97
CA ILE A 27 11.29 -15.30 8.33
C ILE A 27 9.83 -15.36 8.79
N ASN A 28 9.63 -15.43 10.10
CA ASN A 28 8.28 -15.40 10.68
C ASN A 28 7.68 -13.99 10.54
N SER A 29 6.68 -13.87 9.67
CA SER A 29 5.99 -12.61 9.35
C SER A 29 5.32 -11.96 10.58
N PHE A 30 4.83 -12.76 11.54
CA PHE A 30 4.23 -12.25 12.79
C PHE A 30 5.24 -11.63 13.75
N LYS A 31 6.54 -11.89 13.55
CA LYS A 31 7.63 -11.32 14.37
C LYS A 31 8.32 -10.13 13.71
N VAL A 32 7.89 -9.74 12.51
CA VAL A 32 8.44 -8.59 11.81
C VAL A 32 7.85 -7.32 12.44
N SER A 33 8.72 -6.45 12.95
CA SER A 33 8.31 -5.10 13.35
C SER A 33 8.12 -4.25 12.10
N PHE A 34 6.88 -3.84 11.86
CA PHE A 34 6.57 -2.88 10.81
C PHE A 34 6.68 -1.47 11.39
N PRO A 35 7.39 -0.55 10.72
CA PRO A 35 7.33 0.85 11.11
C PRO A 35 5.87 1.30 11.00
N PRO A 36 5.27 1.84 12.07
CA PRO A 36 3.92 2.39 11.97
C PRO A 36 3.93 3.55 10.98
N ALA A 37 2.87 3.67 10.19
CA ALA A 37 2.68 4.87 9.40
C ALA A 37 2.52 6.08 10.34
N LEU A 38 3.32 7.11 10.13
CA LEU A 38 3.12 8.39 10.80
C LEU A 38 1.79 8.98 10.33
N ARG A 39 0.97 9.42 11.28
CA ARG A 39 -0.29 10.11 10.98
C ARG A 39 -0.04 11.60 10.88
N ILE A 40 -0.78 12.25 9.98
CA ILE A 40 -0.80 13.71 9.90
C ILE A 40 -1.52 14.25 11.17
N PRO A 41 -0.93 15.20 11.91
CA PRO A 41 -1.58 15.82 13.05
C PRO A 41 -2.96 16.36 12.70
N SER A 42 -3.92 16.27 13.64
CA SER A 42 -5.29 16.71 13.42
C SER A 42 -5.40 18.17 12.99
N SER A 43 -4.54 19.03 13.55
CA SER A 43 -4.41 20.45 13.23
C SER A 43 -3.96 20.70 11.78
N GLU A 44 -3.18 19.79 11.20
CA GLU A 44 -2.58 19.96 9.87
C GLU A 44 -3.36 19.25 8.76
N ARG A 45 -4.29 18.34 9.11
CA ARG A 45 -5.03 17.53 8.14
C ARG A 45 -5.76 18.36 7.09
N MET A 46 -6.42 19.45 7.50
CA MET A 46 -7.16 20.29 6.54
C MET A 46 -6.23 20.97 5.54
N ALA A 47 -5.14 21.56 6.03
CA ALA A 47 -4.13 22.20 5.17
C ALA A 47 -3.49 21.18 4.21
N PHE A 48 -3.18 19.98 4.69
CA PHE A 48 -2.68 18.89 3.85
C PHE A 48 -3.65 18.56 2.69
N TYR A 49 -4.94 18.39 2.98
CA TYR A 49 -5.92 18.04 1.94
C TYR A 49 -6.12 19.15 0.90
N VAL A 50 -6.06 20.42 1.30
CA VAL A 50 -6.10 21.56 0.37
C VAL A 50 -4.92 21.51 -0.60
N THR A 51 -3.71 21.31 -0.07
CA THR A 51 -2.48 21.21 -0.87
C THR A 51 -2.54 20.02 -1.83
N VAL A 52 -2.93 18.84 -1.35
CA VAL A 52 -3.09 17.64 -2.18
C VAL A 52 -4.07 17.92 -3.33
N LYS A 53 -5.23 18.52 -3.05
CA LYS A 53 -6.23 18.81 -4.09
C LYS A 53 -5.71 19.76 -5.16
N SER A 54 -5.00 20.80 -4.75
CA SER A 54 -4.36 21.74 -5.68
C SER A 54 -3.35 21.04 -6.59
N LEU A 55 -2.42 20.28 -6.00
CA LEU A 55 -1.38 19.57 -6.76
C LEU A 55 -1.95 18.51 -7.70
N SER A 56 -2.95 17.73 -7.25
CA SER A 56 -3.62 16.74 -8.10
C SER A 56 -4.31 17.41 -9.30
N THR A 57 -4.95 18.56 -9.11
CA THR A 57 -5.62 19.29 -10.19
C THR A 57 -4.61 19.81 -11.22
N LEU A 58 -3.45 20.30 -10.77
CA LEU A 58 -2.36 20.71 -11.66
C LEU A 58 -1.77 19.54 -12.44
N MET A 59 -1.56 18.39 -11.79
CA MET A 59 -1.09 17.17 -12.46
C MET A 59 -2.08 16.69 -13.53
N GLU A 60 -3.38 16.68 -13.22
CA GLU A 60 -4.43 16.32 -14.17
C GLU A 60 -4.43 17.23 -15.38
N LYS A 61 -4.39 18.56 -15.17
CA LYS A 61 -4.31 19.53 -16.26
C LYS A 61 -3.07 19.31 -17.15
N HIS A 62 -1.91 19.08 -16.54
CA HIS A 62 -0.67 18.82 -17.29
C HIS A 62 -0.74 17.53 -18.12
N LEU A 63 -1.39 16.48 -17.62
CA LEU A 63 -1.58 15.23 -18.35
C LEU A 63 -2.51 15.42 -19.57
N GLN A 64 -3.55 16.25 -19.45
CA GLN A 64 -4.47 16.55 -20.55
C GLN A 64 -3.84 17.42 -21.65
N GLU A 65 -2.94 18.33 -21.31
CA GLU A 65 -2.25 19.21 -22.28
C GLU A 65 -1.15 18.48 -23.08
N LYS A 66 -0.72 17.30 -22.64
CA LYS A 66 0.38 16.52 -23.24
C LYS A 66 -0.09 15.36 -24.12
N THR A 67 -1.40 15.19 -24.25
CA THR A 67 -2.07 14.21 -25.15
C THR A 67 -2.64 14.95 -26.34
#